data_AF-A0A5F9DUI8-F1
#
_entry.id   AF-A0A5F9DUI8-F1
#
_cell.length_a   1.000
_cell.length_b   1.000
_cell.length_c   1.000
_cell.angle_alpha   90.00
_cell.angle_beta   90.00
_cell.angle_gamma   90.00
#
_symmetry.space_group_name_H-M   'P 1'
#
loop_
_entity.id
_entity.type
_entity.pdbx_description
1 polymer ?
#
loop_
_entity_poly.entity_id
_entity_poly.type
_entity_poly.pdbx_seq_one_letter_code
_entity_poly.pdbx_strand_id
1 'polypeptide(L)'
;MQDMSPPITNLRMEAKPDRLTWDLHGNATNIKCIKDSKQILKAEQDRYCEYHALSLCKVSNYTVRVGNPPFSTWILFPEPDGDSEAAAKNLTCWVHDMTVLTCRWAVGRAAPRGVQYRLSWRVGSGKDLECPRYHVDERGVRVGCRWDDVSRYQGGFLVQVHGASAGARIPCKEDMVDFFQQERLSPPNVTIRCNLTHAFLEWKNVSHFNRRVRYQLSIQRFRDNVNSLDLLHPGTFVVRIRAEAYLAGIRSDWSAPQRFVCDSAGDTLSRVWWAALLIALAMLLALLFMFLLCRRFSVVQKILPPVPNVKDPLWDLGQNYKLVVWDIGQPSPEDCPVAQVQVQETA
;
A
#
# COMPACT_ATOMS: atom_id res chain seq x y z
N MET A 1 -24.67 61.18 -42.93
CA MET A 1 -25.21 60.33 -41.85
C MET A 1 -24.04 59.56 -41.27
N GLN A 2 -23.60 59.93 -40.07
CA GLN A 2 -22.51 59.24 -39.38
C GLN A 2 -23.10 57.93 -38.85
N ASP A 3 -22.50 56.79 -39.21
CA ASP A 3 -22.94 55.47 -38.76
C ASP A 3 -22.89 55.43 -37.22
N MET A 4 -24.05 55.49 -36.57
CA MET A 4 -24.18 55.50 -35.10
C MET A 4 -24.13 54.08 -34.50
N SER A 5 -23.71 53.10 -35.29
CA SER A 5 -23.58 51.73 -34.81
C SER A 5 -22.54 51.66 -33.69
N PRO A 6 -22.84 50.98 -32.55
CA PRO A 6 -21.90 50.87 -31.46
C PRO A 6 -20.63 50.12 -31.90
N PRO A 7 -19.45 50.43 -31.35
CA PRO A 7 -18.18 49.84 -31.79
C PRO A 7 -18.11 48.31 -31.69
N ILE A 8 -18.93 47.73 -30.81
CA ILE A 8 -19.04 46.29 -30.58
C ILE A 8 -20.53 45.91 -30.61
N THR A 9 -20.84 44.86 -31.37
CA THR A 9 -22.16 44.22 -31.42
C THR A 9 -22.02 42.70 -31.28
N ASN A 10 -23.14 41.99 -31.06
CA ASN A 10 -23.21 40.53 -31.06
C ASN A 10 -22.17 39.84 -30.16
N LEU A 11 -22.00 40.38 -28.94
CA LEU A 11 -21.12 39.83 -27.92
C LEU A 11 -21.63 38.45 -27.48
N ARG A 12 -20.80 37.42 -27.62
CA ARG A 12 -21.20 36.02 -27.40
C ARG A 12 -20.06 35.20 -26.81
N MET A 13 -20.42 34.21 -26.00
CA MET A 13 -19.47 33.25 -25.44
C MET A 13 -19.45 31.97 -26.27
N GLU A 14 -18.29 31.62 -26.78
CA GLU A 14 -18.01 30.35 -27.46
C GLU A 14 -17.40 29.36 -26.46
N ALA A 15 -18.23 28.52 -25.86
CA ALA A 15 -17.82 27.51 -24.87
C ALA A 15 -16.83 26.45 -25.38
N LYS A 16 -16.59 26.41 -26.70
CA LYS A 16 -15.52 25.68 -27.38
C LYS A 16 -15.06 26.56 -28.53
N PRO A 17 -13.91 27.24 -28.45
CA PRO A 17 -12.73 26.94 -27.62
C PRO A 17 -12.52 27.85 -26.38
N ASP A 18 -13.57 28.17 -25.63
CA ASP A 18 -13.50 29.04 -24.42
C ASP A 18 -13.15 30.50 -24.72
N ARG A 19 -13.82 31.08 -25.73
CA ARG A 19 -13.57 32.44 -26.21
C ARG A 19 -14.80 33.34 -26.06
N LEU A 20 -14.54 34.57 -25.65
CA LEU A 20 -15.51 35.66 -25.75
C LEU A 20 -15.26 36.39 -27.06
N THR A 21 -16.25 36.39 -27.95
CA THR A 21 -16.15 36.95 -29.31
C THR A 21 -17.23 38.00 -29.54
N TRP A 22 -16.97 38.90 -30.49
CA TRP A 22 -17.88 39.97 -30.84
C TRP A 22 -17.67 40.43 -32.28
N ASP A 23 -18.65 41.16 -32.80
CA ASP A 23 -18.58 41.77 -34.12
C ASP A 23 -18.17 43.24 -33.98
N LEU A 24 -17.04 43.60 -34.61
CA LEU A 24 -16.47 44.94 -34.57
C LEU A 24 -17.09 45.84 -35.65
N HIS A 25 -17.49 47.04 -35.25
CA HIS A 25 -17.89 48.11 -36.18
C HIS A 25 -16.96 49.32 -36.04
N GLY A 26 -16.52 49.85 -37.19
CA GLY A 26 -15.58 50.98 -37.25
C GLY A 26 -14.16 50.62 -36.80
N ASN A 27 -13.40 51.63 -36.37
CA ASN A 27 -11.98 51.50 -36.02
C ASN A 27 -11.77 51.49 -34.49
N ALA A 28 -12.33 50.48 -33.83
CA ALA A 28 -12.23 50.30 -32.38
C ALA A 28 -10.89 49.67 -31.99
N THR A 29 -10.18 50.24 -31.01
CA THR A 29 -8.86 49.76 -30.57
C THR A 29 -8.72 49.72 -29.05
N ASN A 30 -7.69 48.99 -28.58
CA ASN A 30 -7.34 48.83 -27.17
C ASN A 30 -8.47 48.16 -26.37
N ILE A 31 -8.88 46.99 -26.87
CA ILE A 31 -10.00 46.25 -26.31
C ILE A 31 -9.51 45.29 -25.22
N LYS A 32 -10.25 45.25 -24.10
CA LYS A 32 -9.96 44.35 -22.97
C LYS A 32 -11.24 43.71 -22.44
N CYS A 33 -11.10 42.47 -22.01
CA CYS A 33 -12.17 41.72 -21.36
C CYS A 33 -11.94 41.67 -19.86
N ILE A 34 -13.03 41.81 -19.10
CA ILE A 34 -13.02 41.86 -17.65
C ILE A 34 -14.01 40.80 -17.16
N LYS A 35 -13.53 39.80 -16.42
CA LYS A 35 -14.36 38.77 -15.78
C LYS A 35 -14.53 39.11 -14.30
N ASP A 36 -15.79 39.19 -13.86
CA ASP A 36 -16.21 39.46 -12.47
C ASP A 36 -15.50 40.67 -11.85
N SER A 37 -15.21 41.70 -12.65
CA SER A 37 -14.49 42.93 -12.25
C SER A 37 -13.08 42.71 -11.68
N LYS A 38 -12.49 41.51 -11.84
CA LYS A 38 -11.20 41.14 -11.24
C LYS A 38 -10.16 40.74 -12.28
N GLN A 39 -10.49 39.79 -13.14
CA GLN A 39 -9.55 39.27 -14.13
C GLN A 39 -9.65 40.11 -15.40
N ILE A 40 -8.55 40.74 -15.79
CA ILE A 40 -8.46 41.58 -16.99
C ILE A 40 -7.60 40.85 -18.02
N LEU A 41 -8.13 40.66 -19.22
CA LEU A 41 -7.45 40.09 -20.38
C LEU A 41 -7.40 41.12 -21.49
N LYS A 42 -6.27 41.20 -22.19
CA LYS A 42 -6.18 41.97 -23.42
C LYS A 42 -6.82 41.15 -24.55
N ALA A 43 -7.57 41.80 -25.43
CA ALA A 43 -8.13 41.12 -26.58
C ALA A 43 -7.04 40.74 -27.60
N GLU A 44 -7.14 39.53 -28.13
CA GLU A 44 -6.30 39.04 -29.21
C GLU A 44 -6.78 39.66 -30.52
N GLN A 45 -5.88 40.39 -31.18
CA GLN A 45 -6.17 41.13 -32.42
C GLN A 45 -7.38 42.08 -32.30
N ASP A 46 -7.69 42.55 -31.09
CA ASP A 46 -8.90 43.31 -30.75
C ASP A 46 -10.23 42.61 -31.13
N ARG A 47 -10.23 41.29 -31.37
CA ARG A 47 -11.40 40.53 -31.86
C ARG A 47 -12.02 39.56 -30.86
N TYR A 48 -11.22 39.01 -29.96
CA TYR A 48 -11.69 38.03 -28.99
C TYR A 48 -10.83 37.99 -27.75
N CYS A 49 -11.34 37.42 -26.67
CA CYS A 49 -10.56 37.05 -25.49
C CYS A 49 -10.67 35.55 -25.24
N GLU A 50 -9.53 34.90 -25.05
CA GLU A 50 -9.44 33.47 -24.77
C GLU A 50 -9.21 33.22 -23.28
N TYR A 51 -10.00 32.33 -22.69
CA TYR A 51 -9.91 31.96 -21.28
C TYR A 51 -9.28 30.57 -21.15
N HIS A 52 -8.34 30.40 -20.22
CA HIS A 52 -7.73 29.10 -19.95
C HIS A 52 -8.72 28.06 -19.38
N ALA A 53 -9.72 28.53 -18.62
CA ALA A 53 -10.78 27.69 -18.05
C ALA A 53 -12.07 28.49 -17.91
N LEU A 54 -13.04 28.20 -18.75
CA LEU A 54 -14.36 28.79 -18.68
C LEU A 54 -15.24 27.96 -17.73
N SER A 55 -15.89 28.65 -16.79
CA SER A 55 -16.96 28.05 -15.98
C SER A 55 -18.18 27.86 -16.87
N LEU A 56 -18.74 26.65 -16.92
CA LEU A 56 -20.00 26.37 -17.61
C LEU A 56 -21.18 26.31 -16.64
N CYS A 57 -20.93 26.42 -15.33
CA CYS A 57 -21.95 26.26 -14.29
C CYS A 57 -22.14 27.48 -13.42
N LYS A 58 -21.05 28.16 -13.07
CA LYS A 58 -21.10 29.39 -12.28
C LYS A 58 -21.29 30.59 -13.21
N VAL A 59 -22.42 31.27 -13.05
CA VAL A 59 -22.72 32.53 -13.72
C VAL A 59 -21.67 33.57 -13.34
N SER A 60 -20.97 34.08 -14.36
CA SER A 60 -19.98 35.16 -14.25
C SER A 60 -20.36 36.31 -15.17
N ASN A 61 -19.99 37.53 -14.78
CA ASN A 61 -20.15 38.72 -15.62
C ASN A 61 -18.88 38.94 -16.46
N TYR A 62 -19.07 38.99 -17.78
CA TYR A 62 -18.04 39.24 -18.77
C TYR A 62 -18.27 40.59 -19.42
N THR A 63 -17.44 41.56 -19.07
CA THR A 63 -17.49 42.92 -19.62
C THR A 63 -16.39 43.12 -20.65
N VAL A 64 -16.73 43.62 -21.83
CA VAL A 64 -15.77 44.08 -22.84
C VAL A 64 -15.70 45.59 -22.81
N ARG A 65 -14.49 46.14 -22.69
CA ARG A 65 -14.23 47.58 -22.67
C ARG A 65 -13.29 47.97 -23.80
N VAL A 66 -13.71 48.96 -24.58
CA VAL A 66 -12.96 49.58 -25.68
C VAL A 66 -12.31 50.86 -25.20
N GLY A 67 -11.04 51.07 -25.55
CA GLY A 67 -10.33 52.30 -25.23
C GLY A 67 -10.71 53.46 -26.14
N ASN A 68 -10.73 53.24 -27.45
CA ASN A 68 -11.03 54.27 -28.45
C ASN A 68 -11.90 53.75 -29.61
N PRO A 69 -13.10 54.31 -29.84
CA PRO A 69 -13.80 55.26 -28.96
C PRO A 69 -14.20 54.58 -27.63
N PRO A 70 -14.31 55.33 -26.50
CA PRO A 70 -14.69 54.76 -25.22
C PRO A 70 -16.07 54.10 -25.28
N PHE A 71 -16.09 52.78 -25.05
CA PHE A 71 -17.32 51.99 -25.07
C PHE A 71 -17.19 50.80 -24.12
N SER A 72 -18.31 50.33 -23.57
CA SER A 72 -18.34 49.09 -22.81
C SER A 72 -19.68 48.37 -22.94
N THR A 73 -19.62 47.06 -23.04
CA THR A 73 -20.79 46.17 -23.05
C THR A 73 -20.47 44.91 -22.25
N TRP A 74 -21.48 44.12 -21.89
CA TRP A 74 -21.30 42.94 -21.05
C TRP A 74 -22.32 41.85 -21.38
N ILE A 75 -21.98 40.61 -21.00
CA ILE A 75 -22.88 39.46 -21.00
C ILE A 75 -22.71 38.66 -19.70
N LEU A 76 -23.76 37.91 -19.34
CA LEU A 76 -23.66 36.86 -18.32
C LEU A 76 -23.45 35.53 -19.01
N PHE A 77 -22.54 34.72 -18.49
CA PHE A 77 -22.35 33.36 -18.97
C PHE A 77 -21.97 32.40 -17.83
N PRO A 78 -22.54 31.19 -17.80
CA PRO A 78 -23.75 30.78 -18.54
C PRO A 78 -24.96 31.65 -18.17
N GLU A 79 -26.06 31.51 -18.92
CA GLU A 79 -27.33 32.11 -18.49
C GLU A 79 -27.73 31.56 -17.11
N PRO A 80 -28.37 32.36 -16.24
CA PRO A 80 -28.83 31.88 -14.94
C PRO A 80 -29.80 30.71 -15.12
N ASP A 81 -29.36 29.52 -14.72
CA ASP A 81 -30.14 28.30 -14.85
C ASP A 81 -30.84 27.95 -13.54
N GLY A 82 -32.15 27.69 -13.65
CA GLY A 82 -32.97 26.90 -12.73
C GLY A 82 -32.90 27.24 -11.23
N ASP A 83 -33.44 26.33 -10.41
CA ASP A 83 -33.32 26.41 -8.96
C ASP A 83 -31.97 25.83 -8.51
N SER A 84 -31.12 26.67 -7.92
CA SER A 84 -29.80 26.28 -7.40
C SER A 84 -29.84 25.17 -6.34
N GLU A 85 -31.00 24.92 -5.70
CA GLU A 85 -31.20 23.81 -4.77
C GLU A 85 -31.44 22.47 -5.47
N ALA A 86 -31.74 22.45 -6.77
CA ALA A 86 -31.87 21.23 -7.57
C ALA A 86 -30.50 20.71 -8.08
N ALA A 87 -29.49 21.58 -8.11
CA ALA A 87 -28.13 21.22 -8.51
C ALA A 87 -27.51 20.16 -7.59
N ALA A 88 -26.56 19.37 -8.12
CA ALA A 88 -25.78 18.45 -7.31
C ALA A 88 -25.05 19.21 -6.18
N LYS A 89 -25.05 18.63 -4.97
CA LYS A 89 -24.42 19.24 -3.78
C LYS A 89 -23.21 18.43 -3.34
N ASN A 90 -22.29 19.07 -2.61
CA ASN A 90 -21.13 18.42 -2.01
C ASN A 90 -20.30 17.59 -3.00
N LEU A 91 -20.08 18.12 -4.20
CA LEU A 91 -19.18 17.52 -5.17
C LEU A 91 -17.77 17.46 -4.55
N THR A 92 -17.25 16.25 -4.42
CA THR A 92 -15.92 15.98 -3.88
C THR A 92 -15.25 14.94 -4.76
N CYS A 93 -14.01 15.20 -5.15
CA CYS A 93 -13.21 14.31 -5.97
C CYS A 93 -11.86 14.09 -5.31
N TRP A 94 -11.37 12.86 -5.32
CA TRP A 94 -10.05 12.52 -4.80
C TRP A 94 -9.45 11.36 -5.57
N VAL A 95 -8.13 11.42 -5.73
CA VAL A 95 -7.35 10.33 -6.32
C VAL A 95 -6.96 9.38 -5.19
N HIS A 96 -7.00 8.07 -5.42
CA HIS A 96 -6.54 7.06 -4.49
C HIS A 96 -5.98 5.86 -5.28
N ASP A 97 -5.39 4.89 -4.57
CA ASP A 97 -4.79 3.69 -5.20
C ASP A 97 -3.85 4.04 -6.38
N MET A 98 -3.09 5.14 -6.22
CA MET A 98 -2.16 5.76 -7.20
C MET A 98 -2.78 6.34 -8.47
N THR A 99 -3.80 5.71 -9.08
CA THR A 99 -4.32 6.12 -10.40
C THR A 99 -5.84 6.19 -10.48
N VAL A 100 -6.56 5.82 -9.42
CA VAL A 100 -8.02 5.78 -9.42
C VAL A 100 -8.55 7.13 -8.97
N LEU A 101 -9.39 7.76 -9.78
CA LEU A 101 -10.14 8.93 -9.37
C LEU A 101 -11.56 8.53 -9.00
N THR A 102 -11.99 8.93 -7.80
CA THR A 102 -13.39 8.82 -7.38
C THR A 102 -13.95 10.21 -7.11
N CYS A 103 -15.12 10.48 -7.68
CA CYS A 103 -15.93 11.65 -7.40
C CYS A 103 -17.27 11.24 -6.81
N ARG A 104 -17.75 11.99 -5.81
CA ARG A 104 -19.08 11.81 -5.21
C ARG A 104 -19.79 13.13 -5.03
N TRP A 105 -21.11 13.08 -5.12
CA TRP A 105 -22.00 14.21 -4.91
C TRP A 105 -23.33 13.73 -4.31
N ALA A 106 -24.03 14.63 -3.65
CA ALA A 106 -25.38 14.43 -3.17
C ALA A 106 -26.40 14.94 -4.21
N VAL A 107 -27.56 14.29 -4.24
CA VAL A 107 -28.72 14.76 -5.02
C VAL A 107 -29.19 16.10 -4.46
N GLY A 108 -29.53 17.04 -5.34
CA GLY A 108 -30.07 18.34 -4.96
C GLY A 108 -31.37 18.21 -4.17
N ARG A 109 -31.56 19.08 -3.17
CA ARG A 109 -32.72 19.03 -2.26
C ARG A 109 -34.03 19.32 -3.00
N ALA A 110 -34.00 20.25 -3.96
CA ALA A 110 -35.13 20.60 -4.81
C ALA A 110 -35.15 19.81 -6.13
N ALA A 111 -34.29 18.80 -6.29
CA ALA A 111 -34.23 18.04 -7.52
C ALA A 111 -35.48 17.15 -7.67
N PRO A 112 -36.12 17.13 -8.86
CA PRO A 112 -37.32 16.35 -9.09
C PRO A 112 -37.05 14.84 -9.01
N ARG A 113 -38.10 14.06 -8.74
CA ARG A 113 -38.05 12.60 -8.82
C ARG A 113 -37.72 12.20 -10.26
N GLY A 114 -36.69 11.38 -10.44
CA GLY A 114 -36.18 10.98 -11.77
C GLY A 114 -35.07 11.87 -12.34
N VAL A 115 -34.51 12.80 -11.55
CA VAL A 115 -33.28 13.51 -11.94
C VAL A 115 -32.16 12.52 -12.22
N GLN A 116 -31.37 12.78 -13.26
CA GLN A 116 -30.17 12.02 -13.55
C GLN A 116 -28.97 12.93 -13.75
N TYR A 117 -27.83 12.58 -13.14
CA TYR A 117 -26.61 13.37 -13.23
C TYR A 117 -25.59 12.75 -14.19
N ARG A 118 -24.84 13.60 -14.88
CA ARG A 118 -23.72 13.23 -15.75
C ARG A 118 -22.50 14.03 -15.34
N LEU A 119 -21.39 13.34 -15.10
CA LEU A 119 -20.12 14.00 -14.83
C LEU A 119 -19.25 14.00 -16.09
N SER A 120 -18.69 15.16 -16.42
CA SER A 120 -17.67 15.33 -17.44
C SER A 120 -16.59 16.32 -16.99
N TRP A 121 -15.39 16.17 -17.53
CA TRP A 121 -14.37 17.21 -17.52
C TRP A 121 -13.82 17.44 -18.91
N ARG A 122 -13.04 18.49 -19.11
CA ARG A 122 -12.38 18.78 -20.37
C ARG A 122 -10.88 18.52 -20.28
N VAL A 123 -10.32 17.87 -21.29
CA VAL A 123 -8.88 17.65 -21.41
C VAL A 123 -8.38 18.19 -22.76
N GLY A 124 -7.35 19.03 -22.73
CA GLY A 124 -6.68 19.55 -23.92
C GLY A 124 -7.61 20.34 -24.84
N SER A 125 -7.60 20.02 -26.14
CA SER A 125 -8.27 20.76 -27.23
C SER A 125 -9.80 20.68 -27.27
N GLY A 126 -10.46 20.58 -26.12
CA GLY A 126 -11.93 20.69 -26.02
C GLY A 126 -12.70 19.37 -26.10
N LYS A 127 -12.02 18.21 -25.94
CA LYS A 127 -12.70 16.93 -25.78
C LYS A 127 -13.18 16.78 -24.33
N ASP A 128 -14.48 16.70 -24.17
CA ASP A 128 -15.09 16.39 -22.88
C ASP A 128 -15.05 14.88 -22.68
N LEU A 129 -14.52 14.44 -21.54
CA LEU A 129 -14.50 13.04 -21.15
C LEU A 129 -15.64 12.81 -20.17
N GLU A 130 -16.64 12.04 -20.62
CA GLU A 130 -17.71 11.59 -19.74
C GLU A 130 -17.20 10.50 -18.80
N CYS A 131 -17.80 10.45 -17.61
CA CYS A 131 -17.61 9.39 -16.64
C CYS A 131 -17.82 7.98 -17.24
N PRO A 132 -16.84 7.08 -17.14
CA PRO A 132 -16.96 5.72 -17.67
C PRO A 132 -17.75 4.79 -16.75
N ARG A 133 -17.73 5.02 -15.43
CA ARG A 133 -18.42 4.18 -14.45
C ARG A 133 -19.07 5.01 -13.35
N TYR A 134 -20.40 5.05 -13.39
CA TYR A 134 -21.18 5.74 -12.38
C TYR A 134 -21.43 4.87 -11.15
N HIS A 135 -21.45 5.52 -9.99
CA HIS A 135 -22.03 4.98 -8.77
C HIS A 135 -23.48 5.44 -8.67
N VAL A 136 -24.40 4.51 -8.45
CA VAL A 136 -25.84 4.77 -8.36
C VAL A 136 -26.33 4.55 -6.94
N ASP A 137 -27.29 5.38 -6.50
CA ASP A 137 -27.98 5.19 -5.22
C ASP A 137 -29.08 4.12 -5.34
N GLU A 138 -29.76 3.83 -4.22
CA GLU A 138 -30.84 2.84 -4.15
C GLU A 138 -32.02 3.15 -5.09
N ARG A 139 -32.15 4.40 -5.53
CA ARG A 139 -33.21 4.86 -6.45
C ARG A 139 -32.73 4.85 -7.92
N GLY A 140 -31.51 4.40 -8.19
CA GLY A 140 -30.91 4.39 -9.52
C GLY A 140 -30.38 5.75 -10.00
N VAL A 141 -30.28 6.75 -9.11
CA VAL A 141 -29.73 8.07 -9.44
C VAL A 141 -28.20 8.01 -9.36
N ARG A 142 -27.52 8.56 -10.35
CA ARG A 142 -26.05 8.65 -10.37
C ARG A 142 -25.59 9.68 -9.34
N VAL A 143 -24.84 9.22 -8.35
CA VAL A 143 -24.34 10.01 -7.21
C VAL A 143 -22.82 9.96 -7.06
N GLY A 144 -22.15 9.33 -8.02
CA GLY A 144 -20.70 9.30 -8.07
C GLY A 144 -20.16 8.81 -9.40
N CYS A 145 -18.86 8.96 -9.58
CA CYS A 145 -18.13 8.47 -10.74
C CYS A 145 -16.78 7.89 -10.31
N ARG A 146 -16.30 6.89 -11.05
CA ARG A 146 -14.96 6.32 -10.93
C ARG A 146 -14.25 6.25 -12.28
N TRP A 147 -13.02 6.75 -12.34
CA TRP A 147 -12.04 6.42 -13.38
C TRP A 147 -10.96 5.52 -12.78
N ASP A 148 -10.67 4.39 -13.42
CA ASP A 148 -9.65 3.48 -12.89
C ASP A 148 -8.21 3.95 -13.14
N ASP A 149 -8.02 4.75 -14.20
CA ASP A 149 -6.69 5.22 -14.58
C ASP A 149 -6.73 6.67 -15.09
N VAL A 150 -6.18 7.56 -14.26
CA VAL A 150 -5.93 8.97 -14.56
C VAL A 150 -4.44 9.32 -14.63
N SER A 151 -3.55 8.33 -14.67
CA SER A 151 -2.08 8.53 -14.66
C SER A 151 -1.59 9.42 -15.81
N ARG A 152 -2.23 9.35 -16.98
CA ARG A 152 -1.90 10.15 -18.17
C ARG A 152 -2.20 11.65 -18.05
N TYR A 153 -2.94 12.06 -17.03
CA TYR A 153 -3.38 13.43 -16.84
C TYR A 153 -2.57 14.09 -15.73
N GLN A 154 -2.14 15.34 -15.93
CA GLN A 154 -1.40 16.10 -14.91
C GLN A 154 -2.00 17.49 -14.73
N GLY A 155 -1.97 17.99 -13.50
CA GLY A 155 -2.46 19.32 -13.14
C GLY A 155 -3.92 19.34 -12.69
N GLY A 156 -4.50 20.54 -12.77
CA GLY A 156 -5.87 20.83 -12.36
C GLY A 156 -6.88 20.72 -13.50
N PHE A 157 -8.02 20.10 -13.23
CA PHE A 157 -9.13 19.92 -14.17
C PHE A 157 -10.41 20.50 -13.60
N LEU A 158 -11.21 21.15 -14.46
CA LEU A 158 -12.55 21.60 -14.10
C LEU A 158 -13.53 20.45 -14.30
N VAL A 159 -14.03 19.93 -13.19
CA VAL A 159 -15.01 18.83 -13.15
C VAL A 159 -16.41 19.42 -13.12
N GLN A 160 -17.30 18.89 -13.96
CA GLN A 160 -18.66 19.40 -14.13
C GLN A 160 -19.67 18.27 -13.99
N VAL A 161 -20.72 18.51 -13.21
CA VAL A 161 -21.84 17.61 -13.00
C VAL A 161 -23.10 18.28 -13.52
N HIS A 162 -23.59 17.81 -14.67
CA HIS A 162 -24.84 18.26 -15.28
C HIS A 162 -26.00 17.41 -14.78
N GLY A 163 -27.15 18.03 -14.53
CA GLY A 163 -28.38 17.32 -14.23
C GLY A 163 -29.35 17.37 -15.41
N ALA A 164 -30.10 16.30 -15.62
CA ALA A 164 -31.19 16.23 -16.58
C ALA A 164 -32.45 15.72 -15.89
N SER A 165 -33.60 16.33 -16.21
CA SER A 165 -34.90 15.88 -15.78
C SER A 165 -35.96 16.26 -16.81
N ALA A 166 -37.10 15.56 -16.83
CA ALA A 166 -38.17 15.82 -17.81
C ALA A 166 -38.96 17.11 -17.55
N GLY A 167 -39.02 17.57 -16.29
CA GLY A 167 -39.91 18.66 -15.88
C GLY A 167 -39.22 19.90 -15.30
N ALA A 168 -37.90 19.88 -15.11
CA ALA A 168 -37.15 21.01 -14.58
C ALA A 168 -35.74 21.09 -15.18
N ARG A 169 -35.27 22.31 -15.41
CA ARG A 169 -33.85 22.56 -15.71
C ARG A 169 -33.05 22.41 -14.41
N ILE A 170 -32.00 21.60 -14.46
CA ILE A 170 -31.16 21.32 -13.31
C ILE A 170 -29.84 22.06 -13.48
N PRO A 171 -29.51 23.03 -12.62
CA PRO A 171 -28.26 23.77 -12.75
C PRO A 171 -27.09 22.81 -12.54
N CYS A 172 -26.00 23.03 -13.28
CA CYS A 172 -24.82 22.20 -13.13
C CYS A 172 -23.96 22.64 -11.94
N LYS A 173 -23.17 21.70 -11.43
CA LYS A 173 -22.21 21.93 -10.35
C LYS A 173 -20.81 21.69 -10.88
N GLU A 174 -19.90 22.61 -10.60
CA GLU A 174 -18.49 22.47 -10.95
C GLU A 174 -17.57 22.54 -9.74
N ASP A 175 -16.39 21.95 -9.86
CA ASP A 175 -15.28 22.06 -8.91
C ASP A 175 -13.92 21.90 -9.62
N MET A 176 -12.88 22.55 -9.10
CA MET A 176 -11.53 22.45 -9.63
C MET A 176 -10.75 21.38 -8.87
N VAL A 177 -10.33 20.34 -9.57
CA VAL A 177 -9.65 19.18 -8.99
C VAL A 177 -8.21 19.14 -9.44
N ASP A 178 -7.26 19.27 -8.52
CA ASP A 178 -5.83 19.13 -8.78
C ASP A 178 -5.35 17.77 -8.25
N PHE A 179 -4.92 16.87 -9.14
CA PHE A 179 -4.51 15.53 -8.70
C PHE A 179 -3.32 15.54 -7.74
N PHE A 180 -2.52 16.60 -7.71
CA PHE A 180 -1.43 16.75 -6.74
C PHE A 180 -1.95 17.01 -5.32
N GLN A 181 -2.99 17.84 -5.18
CA GLN A 181 -3.54 18.27 -3.89
C GLN A 181 -4.67 17.35 -3.38
N GLN A 182 -5.41 16.72 -4.28
CA GLN A 182 -6.55 15.85 -3.97
C GLN A 182 -6.19 14.35 -3.94
N GLU A 183 -4.90 13.99 -3.95
CA GLU A 183 -4.45 12.60 -3.78
C GLU A 183 -4.62 12.13 -2.33
N ARG A 184 -5.18 10.94 -2.12
CA ARG A 184 -5.21 10.24 -0.85
C ARG A 184 -4.18 9.12 -0.89
N LEU A 185 -3.08 9.33 -0.16
CA LEU A 185 -2.01 8.36 -0.05
C LEU A 185 -2.46 7.15 0.75
N SER A 186 -2.14 5.96 0.24
CA SER A 186 -2.26 4.71 0.99
C SER A 186 -0.93 4.34 1.63
N PRO A 187 -0.93 3.74 2.83
CA PRO A 187 0.31 3.27 3.44
C PRO A 187 0.94 2.15 2.59
N PRO A 188 2.27 2.16 2.36
CA PRO A 188 2.92 1.11 1.60
C PRO A 188 2.96 -0.23 2.34
N ASN A 189 2.96 -1.31 1.57
CA ASN A 189 3.34 -2.63 2.09
C ASN A 189 4.87 -2.72 2.25
N VAL A 190 5.30 -3.25 3.38
CA VAL A 190 6.71 -3.40 3.71
C VAL A 190 7.10 -4.85 3.51
N THR A 191 8.17 -5.07 2.77
CA THR A 191 8.83 -6.38 2.64
C THR A 191 10.15 -6.34 3.40
N ILE A 192 10.56 -7.48 3.94
CA ILE A 192 11.79 -7.58 4.71
C ILE A 192 12.76 -8.57 4.05
N ARG A 193 14.04 -8.24 4.08
CA ARG A 193 15.13 -9.19 3.83
C ARG A 193 16.03 -9.23 5.06
N CYS A 194 16.05 -10.37 5.73
CA CYS A 194 16.89 -10.57 6.90
C CYS A 194 18.28 -11.09 6.48
N ASN A 195 19.31 -10.54 7.11
CA ASN A 195 20.65 -11.11 7.20
C ASN A 195 20.92 -11.43 8.68
N LEU A 196 21.98 -12.20 8.97
CA LEU A 196 22.40 -12.61 10.32
C LEU A 196 22.46 -11.45 11.31
N THR A 197 22.86 -10.26 10.84
CA THR A 197 23.08 -9.07 11.67
C THR A 197 22.09 -7.94 11.42
N HIS A 198 21.44 -7.87 10.26
CA HIS A 198 20.65 -6.72 9.82
C HIS A 198 19.30 -7.14 9.22
N ALA A 199 18.29 -6.28 9.36
CA ALA A 199 17.03 -6.36 8.63
C ALA A 199 16.96 -5.22 7.62
N PHE A 200 16.79 -5.56 6.34
CA PHE A 200 16.56 -4.60 5.27
C PHE A 200 15.07 -4.50 5.00
N LEU A 201 14.49 -3.32 5.20
CA LEU A 201 13.09 -3.04 4.93
C LEU A 201 12.99 -2.40 3.54
N GLU A 202 12.15 -2.97 2.69
CA GLU A 202 11.89 -2.51 1.32
C GLU A 202 10.41 -2.21 1.17
N TRP A 203 10.06 -1.15 0.43
CA TRP A 203 8.69 -0.84 0.05
C TRP A 203 8.66 -0.11 -1.29
N LYS A 204 7.50 -0.12 -1.93
CA LYS A 204 7.28 0.58 -3.21
C LYS A 204 6.76 1.99 -2.97
N ASN A 205 7.00 2.87 -3.95
CA ASN A 205 6.38 4.19 -3.95
C ASN A 205 4.86 4.08 -4.08
N VAL A 206 4.13 4.94 -3.38
CA VAL A 206 2.65 4.90 -3.25
C VAL A 206 1.96 6.08 -3.91
N SER A 207 2.69 6.90 -4.68
CA SER A 207 2.13 8.06 -5.37
C SER A 207 2.63 8.15 -6.81
N HIS A 208 1.70 8.52 -7.70
CA HIS A 208 1.98 8.86 -9.09
C HIS A 208 2.14 10.38 -9.28
N PHE A 209 1.37 11.19 -8.54
CA PHE A 209 1.29 12.64 -8.72
C PHE A 209 2.28 13.41 -7.85
N ASN A 210 2.65 12.86 -6.69
CA ASN A 210 3.63 13.44 -5.78
C ASN A 210 4.99 12.74 -5.92
N ARG A 211 5.99 13.45 -6.45
CA ARG A 211 7.36 12.92 -6.61
C ARG A 211 8.19 12.89 -5.32
N ARG A 212 7.89 13.77 -4.36
CA ARG A 212 8.65 13.93 -3.11
C ARG A 212 7.87 13.36 -1.92
N VAL A 213 7.78 12.03 -1.86
CA VAL A 213 7.15 11.31 -0.75
C VAL A 213 8.19 10.97 0.31
N ARG A 214 7.91 11.34 1.55
CA ARG A 214 8.69 10.94 2.74
C ARG A 214 7.98 9.78 3.44
N TYR A 215 8.76 8.91 4.06
CA TYR A 215 8.24 7.77 4.80
C TYR A 215 8.65 7.88 6.26
N GLN A 216 7.72 7.55 7.15
CA GLN A 216 8.00 7.46 8.58
C GLN A 216 7.76 6.03 9.03
N LEU A 217 8.73 5.48 9.75
CA LEU A 217 8.69 4.13 10.27
C LEU A 217 8.59 4.16 11.79
N SER A 218 7.68 3.36 12.32
CA SER A 218 7.59 3.04 13.75
C SER A 218 7.92 1.57 13.90
N ILE A 219 9.01 1.28 14.62
CA ILE A 219 9.50 -0.08 14.86
C ILE A 219 9.39 -0.38 16.34
N GLN A 220 8.68 -1.43 16.70
CA GLN A 220 8.50 -1.92 18.07
C GLN A 220 9.10 -3.32 18.19
N ARG A 221 10.06 -3.51 19.10
CA ARG A 221 10.69 -4.82 19.35
C ARG A 221 10.04 -5.53 20.54
N PHE A 222 10.02 -6.86 20.50
CA PHE A 222 9.68 -7.69 21.65
C PHE A 222 10.96 -8.16 22.36
N ARG A 223 11.67 -7.24 23.02
CA ARG A 223 12.68 -7.57 24.05
C ARG A 223 12.66 -6.51 25.15
N ASP A 224 12.77 -6.99 26.38
CA ASP A 224 12.52 -6.28 27.64
C ASP A 224 13.19 -4.90 27.77
N ASN A 225 12.41 -3.94 28.27
CA ASN A 225 12.80 -2.75 29.06
C ASN A 225 14.22 -2.16 28.91
N VAL A 226 14.76 -2.03 27.70
CA VAL A 226 16.02 -1.29 27.48
C VAL A 226 15.85 -0.34 26.30
N ASN A 227 15.86 0.95 26.61
CA ASN A 227 15.77 2.08 25.68
C ASN A 227 17.09 2.28 24.90
N SER A 228 17.54 1.29 24.12
CA SER A 228 18.64 1.51 23.18
C SER A 228 18.33 0.94 21.78
N LEU A 229 18.40 1.84 20.80
CA LEU A 229 18.23 1.56 19.38
C LEU A 229 19.60 1.28 18.77
N ASP A 230 20.03 0.03 18.79
CA ASP A 230 21.03 -0.47 17.84
C ASP A 230 20.40 -1.57 16.98
N LEU A 231 20.50 -1.39 15.66
CA LEU A 231 19.88 -2.25 14.63
C LEU A 231 20.64 -3.57 14.40
N LEU A 232 21.36 -4.06 15.41
CA LEU A 232 22.07 -5.34 15.37
C LEU A 232 21.21 -6.44 15.99
N HIS A 233 20.97 -7.52 15.23
CA HIS A 233 20.14 -8.68 15.58
C HIS A 233 18.64 -8.34 15.76
N PRO A 234 17.88 -8.25 14.65
CA PRO A 234 16.52 -7.70 14.67
C PRO A 234 15.52 -8.49 15.51
N GLY A 235 15.77 -9.79 15.72
CA GLY A 235 14.86 -10.68 16.45
C GLY A 235 13.44 -10.61 15.88
N THR A 236 12.44 -10.56 16.77
CA THR A 236 11.05 -10.30 16.41
C THR A 236 10.68 -8.84 16.63
N PHE A 237 10.14 -8.20 15.60
CA PHE A 237 9.73 -6.81 15.66
C PHE A 237 8.46 -6.54 14.84
N VAL A 238 7.79 -5.43 15.14
CA VAL A 238 6.58 -4.96 14.46
C VAL A 238 6.87 -3.62 13.83
N VAL A 239 6.47 -3.47 12.57
CA VAL A 239 6.66 -2.25 11.79
C VAL A 239 5.30 -1.65 11.47
N ARG A 240 5.21 -0.34 11.61
CA ARG A 240 4.19 0.49 10.97
C ARG A 240 4.88 1.52 10.11
N ILE A 241 4.33 1.77 8.92
CA ILE A 241 4.83 2.77 7.99
C ILE A 241 3.72 3.70 7.57
N ARG A 242 4.04 4.97 7.36
CA ARG A 242 3.15 5.93 6.69
C ARG A 242 3.90 6.77 5.68
N ALA A 243 3.19 7.25 4.69
CA ALA A 243 3.69 8.11 3.63
C ALA A 243 3.23 9.56 3.83
N GLU A 244 4.09 10.51 3.49
CA GLU A 244 3.80 11.94 3.54
C GLU A 244 4.27 12.60 2.24
N ALA A 245 3.33 13.15 1.48
CA ALA A 245 3.62 14.02 0.34
C ALA A 245 3.93 15.41 0.88
N TYR A 246 5.22 15.67 1.12
CA TYR A 246 5.68 16.86 1.85
C TYR A 246 5.21 18.19 1.23
N LEU A 247 5.22 18.28 -0.10
CA LEU A 247 4.86 19.50 -0.81
C LEU A 247 3.35 19.76 -0.84
N ALA A 248 2.53 18.71 -0.84
CA ALA A 248 1.08 18.83 -0.79
C ALA A 248 0.53 18.88 0.65
N GLY A 249 1.37 18.59 1.66
CA GLY A 249 0.94 18.53 3.06
C GLY A 249 0.03 17.33 3.37
N ILE A 250 0.02 16.31 2.51
CA ILE A 250 -0.87 15.15 2.62
C ILE A 250 -0.14 14.02 3.35
N ARG A 251 -0.85 13.35 4.26
CA ARG A 251 -0.35 12.19 5.00
C ARG A 251 -1.28 11.00 4.82
N SER A 252 -0.71 9.82 4.63
CA SER A 252 -1.46 8.57 4.75
C SER A 252 -1.74 8.26 6.21
N ASP A 253 -2.75 7.43 6.44
CA ASP A 253 -2.87 6.70 7.70
C ASP A 253 -1.66 5.78 7.90
N TRP A 254 -1.47 5.34 9.14
CA TRP A 254 -0.48 4.30 9.45
C TRP A 254 -0.90 2.96 8.83
N SER A 255 0.07 2.22 8.30
CA SER A 255 -0.15 0.85 7.89
C SER A 255 -0.65 0.01 9.06
N ALA A 256 -1.34 -1.09 8.75
CA ALA A 256 -1.56 -2.14 9.72
C ALA A 256 -0.20 -2.59 10.31
N PRO A 257 -0.16 -3.01 11.59
CA PRO A 257 1.07 -3.50 12.21
C PRO A 257 1.53 -4.79 11.53
N GLN A 258 2.73 -4.78 10.97
CA GLN A 258 3.32 -5.94 10.30
C GLN A 258 4.39 -6.56 11.20
N ARG A 259 4.22 -7.84 11.56
CA ARG A 259 5.17 -8.58 12.40
C ARG A 259 6.19 -9.29 11.51
N PHE A 260 7.48 -9.10 11.81
CA PHE A 260 8.59 -9.78 11.15
C PHE A 260 9.46 -10.51 12.17
N VAL A 261 10.01 -11.65 11.75
CA VAL A 261 10.90 -12.50 12.53
C VAL A 261 12.18 -12.69 11.72
N CYS A 262 13.31 -12.23 12.25
CA CYS A 262 14.64 -12.51 11.69
C CYS A 262 15.40 -13.40 12.70
N ASP A 263 15.53 -14.68 12.37
CA ASP A 263 16.31 -15.62 13.18
C ASP A 263 17.81 -15.41 12.92
N SER A 264 18.58 -15.15 13.99
CA SER A 264 20.04 -15.14 13.92
C SER A 264 20.55 -16.58 13.89
N ALA A 265 21.09 -17.04 12.75
CA ALA A 265 21.74 -18.37 12.66
C ALA A 265 22.96 -18.54 13.61
N GLY A 266 23.40 -17.46 14.27
CA GLY A 266 24.38 -17.51 15.36
C GLY A 266 23.92 -18.30 16.58
N ASP A 267 22.62 -18.41 16.84
CA ASP A 267 22.11 -19.18 17.99
C ASP A 267 22.13 -20.69 17.74
N THR A 268 22.02 -21.13 16.49
CA THR A 268 22.12 -22.56 16.12
C THR A 268 23.58 -22.98 16.01
N LEU A 269 24.41 -22.18 15.36
CA LEU A 269 25.85 -22.47 15.22
C LEU A 269 26.56 -22.41 16.58
N SER A 270 26.37 -21.37 17.40
CA SER A 270 27.02 -21.33 18.73
C SER A 270 26.60 -22.50 19.62
N ARG A 271 25.32 -22.89 19.60
CA ARG A 271 24.81 -24.00 20.42
C ARG A 271 25.38 -25.35 19.99
N VAL A 272 25.57 -25.59 18.69
CA VAL A 272 26.22 -26.80 18.17
C VAL A 272 27.70 -26.84 18.54
N TRP A 273 28.41 -25.70 18.43
CA TRP A 273 29.82 -25.61 18.82
C TRP A 273 30.02 -25.79 20.33
N TRP A 274 29.14 -25.20 21.17
CA TRP A 274 29.15 -25.41 22.62
C TRP A 274 28.84 -26.86 23.02
N ALA A 275 27.88 -27.51 22.34
CA ALA A 275 27.58 -28.92 22.59
C ALA A 275 28.77 -29.82 22.22
N ALA A 276 29.43 -29.58 21.08
CA ALA A 276 30.63 -30.32 20.68
C ALA A 276 31.78 -30.14 21.67
N LEU A 277 32.00 -28.91 22.17
CA LEU A 277 33.01 -28.61 23.19
C LEU A 277 32.75 -29.36 24.50
N LEU A 278 31.49 -29.39 24.96
CA LEU A 278 31.09 -30.10 26.17
C LEU A 278 31.26 -31.61 26.04
N ILE A 279 30.93 -32.19 24.88
CA ILE A 279 31.14 -33.62 24.60
C ILE A 279 32.64 -33.96 24.61
N ALA A 280 33.47 -33.14 23.96
CA ALA A 280 34.92 -33.33 23.95
C ALA A 280 35.52 -33.26 25.36
N LEU A 281 35.07 -32.30 26.18
CA LEU A 281 35.50 -32.17 27.58
C LEU A 281 35.07 -33.39 28.42
N ALA A 282 33.84 -33.87 28.26
CA ALA A 282 33.34 -35.06 28.94
C ALA A 282 34.17 -36.31 28.61
N MET A 283 34.52 -36.50 27.33
CA MET A 283 35.37 -37.60 26.88
C MET A 283 36.77 -37.52 27.51
N LEU A 284 37.37 -36.32 27.56
CA LEU A 284 38.68 -36.10 28.19
C LEU A 284 38.67 -36.42 29.69
N LEU A 285 37.62 -35.99 30.40
CA LEU A 285 37.44 -36.28 31.82
C LEU A 285 37.22 -37.79 32.06
N ALA A 286 36.47 -38.47 31.20
CA ALA A 286 36.26 -39.91 31.30
C ALA A 286 37.58 -40.70 31.09
N LEU A 287 38.38 -40.31 30.10
CA LEU A 287 39.70 -40.92 29.86
C LEU A 287 40.66 -40.67 31.04
N LEU A 288 40.66 -39.47 31.61
CA LEU A 288 41.46 -39.13 32.79
C LEU A 288 41.03 -39.95 34.01
N PHE A 289 39.72 -40.09 34.24
CA PHE A 289 39.18 -40.90 35.32
C PHE A 289 39.54 -42.38 35.16
N MET A 290 39.42 -42.94 33.94
CA MET A 290 39.87 -44.31 33.64
C MET A 290 41.36 -44.49 33.89
N PHE A 291 42.19 -43.53 33.49
CA PHE A 291 43.63 -43.57 33.79
C PHE A 291 43.92 -43.56 35.29
N LEU A 292 43.21 -42.74 36.07
CA LEU A 292 43.34 -42.69 37.53
C LEU A 292 42.89 -44.01 38.19
N LEU A 293 41.80 -44.62 37.72
CA LEU A 293 41.35 -45.93 38.17
C LEU A 293 42.38 -47.01 37.86
N CYS A 294 42.87 -47.08 36.62
CA CYS A 294 43.92 -48.03 36.23
C CYS A 294 45.18 -47.86 37.09
N ARG A 295 45.59 -46.62 37.35
CA ARG A 295 46.74 -46.34 38.22
C ARG A 295 46.47 -46.76 39.67
N ARG A 296 45.25 -46.57 40.19
CA ARG A 296 44.86 -47.03 41.53
C ARG A 296 44.85 -48.55 41.64
N PHE A 297 44.29 -49.26 40.65
CA PHE A 297 44.27 -50.73 40.61
C PHE A 297 45.68 -51.34 40.47
N SER A 298 46.53 -50.77 39.61
CA SER A 298 47.93 -51.22 39.48
C SER A 298 48.78 -50.95 40.73
N VAL A 299 48.44 -49.91 41.51
CA VAL A 299 49.07 -49.66 42.82
C VAL A 299 48.57 -50.65 43.87
N VAL A 300 47.27 -50.99 43.87
CA VAL A 300 46.70 -52.02 44.77
C VAL A 300 47.29 -53.41 44.47
N GLN A 301 47.50 -53.77 43.20
CA GLN A 301 48.20 -55.01 42.81
C GLN A 301 49.68 -55.04 43.23
N LYS A 302 50.33 -53.90 43.49
CA LYS A 302 51.71 -53.84 44.01
C LYS A 302 51.82 -53.92 45.53
N ILE A 303 50.72 -53.80 46.27
CA ILE A 303 50.73 -53.78 47.76
C ILE A 303 50.28 -55.14 48.35
N LEU A 304 49.64 -56.01 47.57
CA LEU A 304 49.22 -57.36 47.98
C LEU A 304 49.72 -58.41 46.98
N PRO A 305 50.74 -59.22 47.29
CA PRO A 305 51.19 -60.30 46.40
C PRO A 305 50.16 -61.43 46.33
N PRO A 306 50.11 -62.21 45.23
CA PRO A 306 49.18 -63.32 45.08
C PRO A 306 49.59 -64.46 46.03
N VAL A 307 48.61 -65.03 46.74
CA VAL A 307 48.80 -66.15 47.68
C VAL A 307 49.22 -67.41 46.93
N PRO A 308 50.26 -68.15 47.37
CA PRO A 308 50.70 -69.38 46.70
C PRO A 308 49.75 -70.55 46.98
N ASN A 309 49.49 -71.33 45.93
CA ASN A 309 48.71 -72.57 45.96
C ASN A 309 49.27 -73.58 46.98
N VAL A 310 48.39 -74.07 47.86
CA VAL A 310 48.64 -75.24 48.71
C VAL A 310 48.20 -76.49 47.96
N LYS A 311 49.05 -77.51 47.97
CA LYS A 311 48.81 -78.87 47.44
C LYS A 311 47.99 -79.66 48.47
N ASP A 312 46.84 -80.18 48.05
CA ASP A 312 46.06 -81.13 48.85
C ASP A 312 46.60 -82.57 48.67
N PRO A 313 46.91 -83.31 49.75
CA PRO A 313 47.27 -84.71 49.69
C PRO A 313 46.08 -85.55 50.21
N LEU A 314 45.27 -86.11 49.32
CA LEU A 314 44.33 -87.20 49.63
C LEU A 314 43.88 -87.85 48.31
N TRP A 315 44.79 -88.59 47.70
CA TRP A 315 44.43 -89.65 46.78
C TRP A 315 44.60 -90.95 47.55
N ASP A 316 43.49 -91.64 47.80
CA ASP A 316 43.38 -93.09 47.67
C ASP A 316 42.16 -93.56 48.45
N LEU A 317 41.03 -93.69 47.76
CA LEU A 317 40.13 -94.84 47.93
C LEU A 317 39.03 -94.82 46.87
N GLY A 318 38.99 -95.91 46.08
CA GLY A 318 37.83 -96.30 45.27
C GLY A 318 37.97 -95.93 43.80
N GLN A 319 38.93 -96.52 43.08
CA GLN A 319 38.73 -97.76 42.30
C GLN A 319 37.53 -97.77 41.35
N ASN A 320 37.87 -98.08 40.09
CA ASN A 320 36.99 -98.51 38.99
C ASN A 320 36.15 -97.34 38.45
N TYR A 321 36.06 -97.06 37.15
CA TYR A 321 35.95 -97.95 36.01
C TYR A 321 36.21 -97.16 34.71
N LYS A 322 36.95 -97.81 33.81
CA LYS A 322 36.77 -97.85 32.35
C LYS A 322 35.87 -96.81 31.66
N LEU A 323 36.51 -96.08 30.75
CA LEU A 323 35.96 -95.39 29.57
C LEU A 323 34.71 -96.05 28.98
N VAL A 324 33.66 -95.25 28.78
CA VAL A 324 32.71 -95.39 27.68
C VAL A 324 32.26 -94.01 27.21
N VAL A 325 32.57 -93.69 25.96
CA VAL A 325 31.87 -92.68 25.15
C VAL A 325 30.70 -93.40 24.48
N TRP A 326 29.48 -92.87 24.53
CA TRP A 326 28.45 -93.07 23.49
C TRP A 326 27.41 -91.94 23.47
N ASP A 327 26.91 -91.74 22.24
CA ASP A 327 26.11 -90.66 21.68
C ASP A 327 24.58 -90.78 21.92
N ILE A 328 23.91 -89.63 21.80
CA ILE A 328 22.56 -89.31 21.24
C ILE A 328 21.31 -90.08 21.73
N GLY A 329 20.30 -89.29 22.16
CA GLY A 329 18.88 -89.66 22.06
C GLY A 329 17.88 -88.83 22.88
N GLN A 330 17.13 -87.93 22.21
CA GLN A 330 15.84 -87.26 22.57
C GLN A 330 14.71 -88.26 22.99
N PRO A 331 13.42 -87.89 23.30
CA PRO A 331 12.66 -86.60 23.17
C PRO A 331 11.73 -86.19 24.38
N SER A 332 11.40 -84.89 24.57
CA SER A 332 10.07 -84.15 24.49
C SER A 332 8.92 -84.55 25.45
N PRO A 333 7.77 -83.83 25.59
CA PRO A 333 7.35 -82.41 25.34
C PRO A 333 6.68 -81.75 26.60
N GLU A 334 6.29 -80.46 26.67
CA GLU A 334 5.00 -79.81 26.30
C GLU A 334 5.13 -78.26 26.51
N ASP A 335 4.92 -77.38 25.50
CA ASP A 335 3.70 -76.61 25.11
C ASP A 335 3.22 -75.55 26.15
N CYS A 336 2.84 -74.28 25.91
CA CYS A 336 2.50 -73.37 24.78
C CYS A 336 2.23 -71.93 25.39
N PRO A 337 1.72 -70.86 24.71
CA PRO A 337 2.13 -70.23 23.43
C PRO A 337 1.95 -68.66 23.30
N VAL A 338 2.32 -68.12 22.12
CA VAL A 338 1.81 -66.96 21.30
C VAL A 338 1.90 -65.47 21.78
N ALA A 339 2.54 -64.62 20.95
CA ALA A 339 1.92 -63.46 20.26
C ALA A 339 2.86 -62.79 19.21
N GLN A 340 2.34 -62.59 17.99
CA GLN A 340 2.95 -61.93 16.83
C GLN A 340 2.85 -60.38 16.90
N VAL A 341 3.62 -59.62 16.10
CA VAL A 341 3.13 -58.81 14.96
C VAL A 341 4.27 -58.00 14.30
N GLN A 342 4.07 -57.81 12.99
CA GLN A 342 4.84 -57.25 11.87
C GLN A 342 5.49 -55.86 12.05
N VAL A 343 6.57 -55.66 11.28
CA VAL A 343 7.09 -54.34 10.87
C VAL A 343 6.78 -54.15 9.39
N GLN A 344 6.10 -53.06 9.06
CA GLN A 344 5.83 -52.61 7.70
C GLN A 344 6.65 -51.33 7.45
N GLU A 345 7.60 -51.41 6.53
CA GLU A 345 8.24 -50.25 5.89
C GLU A 345 7.48 -49.94 4.60
N THR A 346 7.16 -48.67 4.38
CA THR A 346 6.71 -48.16 3.08
C THR A 346 7.59 -47.00 2.67
N ALA A 347 8.04 -47.10 1.41
CA ALA A 347 8.62 -46.05 0.59
C ALA A 347 7.62 -44.94 0.25
#